data_AF-A0A1G0V4J2-F1
#
_entry.id   AF-A0A1G0V4J2-F1
#
_cell.length_a   1.000
_cell.length_b   1.000
_cell.length_c   1.000
_cell.angle_alpha   90.00
_cell.angle_beta   90.00
_cell.angle_gamma   90.00
#
_symmetry.space_group_name_H-M   'P 1'
#
loop_
_entity.id
_entity.type
_entity.pdbx_description
1 polymer ?
#
loop_
_entity_poly.entity_id
_entity_poly.type
_entity_poly.pdbx_seq_one_letter_code
_entity_poly.pdbx_strand_id
1 'polypeptide(L)' 'MLRDEFQKLALKYKKNLIIPSIEFCGDNAAMIAYRGLKLHQAGIKYGYDFNAYPSLSDYSFIKRQM' A
#
# COMPACT_ATOMS: atom_id res chain seq x y z
N MET A 1 -5.54 10.68 20.63
CA MET A 1 -4.81 9.58 19.93
C MET A 1 -4.39 10.04 18.54
N LEU A 2 -3.52 9.31 17.83
CA LEU A 2 -3.01 9.70 16.50
C LEU A 2 -4.13 9.96 15.48
N ARG A 3 -5.15 9.09 15.43
CA ARG A 3 -6.29 9.23 14.50
C ARG A 3 -7.04 10.55 14.70
N ASP A 4 -7.24 10.97 15.95
CA ASP A 4 -7.95 12.21 16.28
C ASP A 4 -7.19 13.44 15.80
N GLU A 5 -5.86 13.45 15.96
CA GLU A 5 -5.01 14.56 15.49
C GLU A 5 -5.02 14.67 13.96
N PHE A 6 -4.98 13.54 13.25
CA PHE A 6 -5.14 13.54 11.80
C PHE A 6 -6.53 14.03 11.35
N GLN A 7 -7.59 13.71 12.10
CA GLN A 7 -8.94 14.21 11.80
C GLN A 7 -9.02 15.74 11.93
N LYS A 8 -8.41 16.32 12.98
CA LYS A 8 -8.32 17.78 13.15
C LYS A 8 -7.57 18.43 11.97
N LEU A 9 -6.46 17.84 11.55
CA LEU A 9 -5.68 18.34 10.41
C LEU A 9 -6.46 18.27 9.09
N ALA A 10 -7.14 17.15 8.84
CA ALA A 10 -7.95 16.95 7.64
C ALA A 10 -9.06 18.01 7.53
N LEU A 11 -9.74 18.31 8.63
CA LEU A 11 -10.74 19.38 8.71
C LEU A 11 -10.12 20.76 8.46
N LYS A 12 -9.00 21.07 9.15
CA LYS A 12 -8.30 22.37 9.02
C LYS A 12 -7.88 22.67 7.58
N TYR A 13 -7.38 21.66 6.87
CA TYR A 13 -6.85 21.82 5.51
C TYR A 13 -7.82 21.38 4.41
N LYS A 14 -9.07 21.05 4.75
CA LYS A 14 -10.10 20.58 3.81
C LYS A 14 -9.62 19.41 2.94
N LYS A 15 -9.00 18.42 3.58
CA LYS A 15 -8.49 17.20 2.93
C LYS A 15 -9.35 16.01 3.33
N ASN A 16 -9.49 15.05 2.41
CA ASN A 16 -10.10 13.77 2.72
C ASN A 16 -9.13 12.93 3.56
N LEU A 17 -9.64 12.39 4.67
CA LEU A 17 -8.92 11.43 5.51
C LEU A 17 -9.52 10.05 5.31
N ILE A 18 -8.72 9.10 4.81
CA ILE A 18 -9.12 7.71 4.63
C ILE A 18 -8.37 6.87 5.65
N ILE A 19 -9.11 6.27 6.57
CA ILE A 19 -8.58 5.33 7.56
C ILE A 19 -9.28 4.00 7.32
N PRO A 20 -8.58 2.94 6.89
CA PRO A 20 -9.17 1.61 6.76
C PRO A 20 -9.68 1.08 8.11
N SER A 21 -10.56 0.08 8.07
CA SER A 21 -10.90 -0.71 9.24
C SER A 21 -9.63 -1.30 9.88
N ILE A 22 -9.63 -1.50 11.19
CA ILE A 22 -8.41 -1.80 11.97
C ILE A 22 -7.74 -3.12 11.53
N GLU A 23 -8.55 -4.10 11.14
CA GLU A 23 -8.14 -5.39 10.59
C GLU A 23 -7.32 -5.27 9.29
N PHE A 24 -7.40 -4.13 8.61
CA PHE A 24 -6.63 -3.83 7.39
C PHE A 24 -5.48 -2.83 7.62
N CYS A 25 -5.30 -2.30 8.83
CA CYS A 25 -4.20 -1.37 9.14
C CYS A 25 -2.89 -2.08 9.47
N GLY A 26 -2.96 -3.23 10.14
CA GLY A 26 -1.80 -4.07 10.44
C GLY A 26 -1.49 -5.06 9.32
N ASP A 27 -0.46 -5.87 9.51
CA ASP A 27 -0.07 -6.89 8.54
C ASP A 27 -1.17 -7.94 8.37
N ASN A 28 -1.60 -8.15 7.13
CA ASN A 28 -2.65 -9.12 6.80
C ASN A 28 -2.48 -9.66 5.36
N ALA A 29 -3.04 -10.84 5.10
CA ALA A 29 -2.99 -11.44 3.77
C ALA A 29 -3.90 -10.73 2.75
N ALA A 30 -4.94 -10.03 3.20
CA ALA A 30 -5.88 -9.34 2.30
C ALA A 30 -5.19 -8.21 1.52
N MET A 31 -4.29 -7.44 2.16
CA MET A 31 -3.52 -6.40 1.48
C MET A 31 -2.53 -6.99 0.45
N ILE A 32 -1.94 -8.16 0.74
CA ILE A 32 -1.04 -8.86 -0.18
C ILE A 32 -1.81 -9.36 -1.40
N ALA A 33 -2.97 -9.99 -1.18
CA ALA A 33 -3.83 -10.46 -2.26
C ALA A 33 -4.32 -9.30 -3.15
N TYR A 34 -4.78 -8.20 -2.54
CA TYR A 34 -5.21 -7.02 -3.26
C TYR A 34 -4.07 -6.40 -4.08
N ARG A 35 -2.86 -6.28 -3.51
CA ARG A 35 -1.68 -5.79 -4.23
C ARG A 35 -1.31 -6.69 -5.40
N GLY A 36 -1.31 -8.00 -5.20
CA GLY A 36 -1.05 -8.99 -6.26
C GLY A 36 -2.05 -8.88 -7.41
N LEU A 37 -3.35 -8.78 -7.10
CA LEU A 37 -4.40 -8.56 -8.10
C LEU A 37 -4.15 -7.28 -8.91
N LYS A 38 -3.83 -6.16 -8.25
CA LYS A 38 -3.57 -4.89 -8.94
C LYS A 38 -2.36 -4.93 -9.86
N LEU A 39 -1.28 -5.61 -9.44
CA LEU A 39 -0.10 -5.81 -10.28
C LEU A 39 -0.43 -6.69 -11.49
N HIS A 40 -1.15 -7.79 -11.27
CA HIS A 40 -1.58 -8.68 -12.34
C HIS A 40 -2.48 -7.96 -13.37
N GLN A 41 -3.45 -7.17 -12.90
CA GLN A 41 -4.30 -6.33 -13.75
C GLN A 41 -3.51 -5.28 -14.55
N ALA A 42 -2.38 -4.81 -14.00
CA ALA A 42 -1.46 -3.90 -14.68
C ALA A 42 -0.47 -4.62 -15.63
N GLY A 43 -0.59 -5.94 -15.81
CA GLY A 43 0.29 -6.73 -16.68
C GLY A 43 1.65 -7.09 -16.08
N ILE A 44 1.90 -6.74 -14.81
CA ILE A 44 3.15 -7.04 -14.11
C ILE A 44 3.11 -8.49 -13.63
N LYS A 45 4.10 -9.29 -14.06
CA LYS A 45 4.24 -10.71 -13.73
C LYS A 45 5.70 -11.01 -13.35
N TYR A 46 5.88 -12.01 -12.51
CA TYR A 46 7.20 -12.49 -12.08
C TYR A 46 7.38 -13.95 -12.48
N GLY A 47 8.62 -14.35 -12.77
CA GLY A 47 8.97 -15.73 -13.09
C GLY A 47 8.95 -16.64 -11.86
N TYR A 48 9.05 -17.96 -12.09
CA TYR A 48 9.13 -18.95 -11.02
C TYR A 48 10.44 -18.90 -10.22
N ASP A 49 11.45 -18.22 -10.76
CA ASP A 49 12.76 -17.96 -10.17
C ASP A 49 12.80 -16.69 -9.31
N PHE A 50 11.65 -16.02 -9.10
CA PHE A 50 11.60 -14.79 -8.33
C PHE A 50 11.91 -15.04 -6.85
N ASN A 51 12.97 -14.40 -6.36
CA ASN A 51 13.48 -14.61 -5.00
C ASN A 51 12.86 -13.63 -3.98
N ALA A 52 12.93 -13.99 -2.70
CA ALA A 52 12.56 -13.11 -1.61
C ALA A 52 13.64 -12.04 -1.38
N TYR A 53 13.19 -10.80 -1.11
CA TYR A 53 14.07 -9.67 -0.81
C TYR A 53 13.88 -9.29 0.67
N PRO A 54 14.85 -9.58 1.56
CA PRO A 54 14.74 -9.29 2.99
C PRO A 54 14.80 -7.78 3.29
N SER A 55 15.34 -7.00 2.36
CA SER A 55 15.28 -5.55 2.37
C SER A 55 15.02 -5.04 0.96
N LEU A 56 14.28 -3.94 0.87
CA LEU A 56 14.02 -3.23 -0.37
C LEU A 56 15.01 -2.07 -0.44
N SER A 57 15.78 -1.98 -1.52
CA SER A 57 16.86 -1.01 -1.66
C SER A 57 16.43 0.33 -2.28
N ASP A 58 15.19 0.46 -2.77
CA ASP A 58 14.67 1.69 -3.41
C ASP A 58 13.12 1.78 -3.36
N TYR A 59 12.54 2.73 -4.11
CA TYR A 59 11.10 2.80 -4.43
C TYR A 59 10.69 1.71 -5.44
N SER A 60 11.06 0.45 -5.18
CA SER A 60 11.08 -0.69 -6.11
C SER A 60 9.74 -0.95 -6.82
N PHE A 61 8.67 -0.34 -6.34
CA PHE A 61 7.30 -0.56 -6.77
C PHE A 61 6.55 0.71 -7.24
N ILE A 62 7.23 1.87 -7.32
CA ILE A 62 6.64 3.19 -7.68
C ILE A 62 7.20 3.74 -9.01
N LYS A 63 8.13 3.07 -9.68
CA LYS A 63 8.52 3.49 -11.03
C LYS A 63 7.37 3.22 -12.00
N ARG A 64 6.56 4.24 -12.31
CA ARG A 64 5.72 4.24 -13.52
C ARG A 64 6.66 4.01 -14.69
N GLN A 65 6.43 2.96 -15.47
CA GLN A 65 6.88 2.96 -16.85
C GLN A 65 6.18 4.14 -17.53
N MET A 66 6.95 5.19 -17.86
CA MET A 66 6.62 6.10 -18.94
C MET A 66 7.00 5.44 -20.25
#